data_AF-C7M7V5-F1
#
_entry.id   AF-C7M7V5-F1
#
_cell.length_a   1.000
_cell.length_b   1.000
_cell.length_c   1.000
_cell.angle_alpha   90.00
_cell.angle_beta   90.00
_cell.angle_gamma   90.00
#
_symmetry.space_group_name_H-M   'P 1'
#
loop_
_entity.id
_entity.type
_entity.pdbx_description
1 polymer ?
#
loop_
_entity_poly.entity_id
_entity_poly.type
_entity_poly.pdbx_seq_one_letter_code
_entity_poly.pdbx_strand_id
1 'polypeptide(L)'
;MNRFLEYTQALALDSFLQVLTFEERLQTSQYRAGRTDEVPARVQELQTWVEQNGWRAPIFKYDEERHLLWLDEQREWQPVRKHPLYKVKDKASEGSQLGM
;
A
#
# COMPACT_ATOMS: atom_id res chain seq x y z
N MET A 1 13.39 -18.56 1.04
CA MET A 1 12.84 -17.20 0.86
C MET A 1 12.35 -16.72 2.21
N ASN A 2 12.61 -15.48 2.62
CA ASN A 2 12.13 -14.99 3.90
C ASN A 2 10.68 -14.52 3.74
N ARG A 3 9.73 -15.32 4.23
CA ARG A 3 8.28 -15.03 4.19
C ARG A 3 7.93 -13.64 4.74
N PHE A 4 8.73 -13.13 5.66
CA PHE A 4 8.58 -11.78 6.21
C PHE A 4 8.74 -10.68 5.15
N LEU A 5 9.55 -10.90 4.11
CA LEU A 5 9.82 -9.92 3.06
C LEU A 5 8.87 -10.05 1.86
N GLU A 6 8.12 -11.14 1.76
CA GLU A 6 7.18 -11.37 0.67
C GLU A 6 6.08 -10.32 0.65
N TYR A 7 5.67 -9.92 -0.56
CA TYR A 7 4.64 -8.90 -0.80
C TYR A 7 4.93 -7.51 -0.23
N THR A 8 6.14 -7.25 0.29
CA THR A 8 6.52 -5.92 0.82
C THR A 8 6.47 -4.86 -0.28
N GLN A 9 6.84 -5.21 -1.51
CA GLN A 9 6.75 -4.31 -2.66
C GLN A 9 5.29 -4.01 -3.03
N ALA A 10 4.41 -5.02 -3.04
CA ALA A 10 2.98 -4.83 -3.26
C ALA A 10 2.34 -3.90 -2.21
N LEU A 11 2.67 -4.09 -0.93
CA LEU A 11 2.19 -3.23 0.16
C LEU A 11 2.74 -1.80 0.07
N ALA A 12 4.01 -1.65 -0.34
CA ALA A 12 4.62 -0.35 -0.59
C ALA A 12 3.92 0.38 -1.76
N LEU A 13 3.65 -0.33 -2.86
CA LEU A 13 2.92 0.22 -4.01
C LEU A 13 1.50 0.65 -3.62
N ASP A 14 0.82 -0.15 -2.81
CA ASP A 14 -0.51 0.17 -2.29
C ASP A 14 -0.53 1.42 -1.40
N SER A 15 0.59 1.81 -0.79
CA SER A 15 0.68 3.07 -0.03
C SER A 15 0.43 4.29 -0.92
N PHE A 16 0.70 4.18 -2.22
CA PHE A 16 0.33 5.18 -3.22
C PHE A 16 -1.05 4.92 -3.81
N LEU A 17 -1.29 3.71 -4.32
CA LEU A 17 -2.49 3.39 -5.10
C LEU A 17 -3.78 3.33 -4.27
N GLN A 18 -3.68 3.00 -2.97
CA GLN A 18 -4.80 2.79 -2.05
C GLN A 18 -5.87 1.81 -2.55
N VAL A 19 -5.49 0.85 -3.38
CA VAL A 19 -6.41 -0.10 -4.02
C VAL A 19 -6.84 -1.22 -3.09
N LEU A 20 -5.95 -1.65 -2.19
CA LEU A 20 -6.24 -2.69 -1.21
C LEU A 20 -7.23 -2.19 -0.15
N THR A 21 -8.06 -3.09 0.34
CA THR A 21 -8.87 -2.88 1.54
C THR A 21 -8.03 -3.04 2.79
N PHE A 22 -8.57 -2.61 3.94
CA PHE A 22 -7.92 -2.86 5.22
C PHE A 22 -7.75 -4.36 5.49
N GLU A 23 -8.77 -5.17 5.18
CA GLU A 23 -8.77 -6.62 5.39
C GLU A 23 -7.69 -7.30 4.54
N GLU A 24 -7.54 -6.90 3.26
CA GLU A 24 -6.49 -7.45 2.38
C GLU A 24 -5.08 -7.14 2.92
N ARG A 25 -4.86 -5.93 3.43
CA ARG A 25 -3.58 -5.55 4.08
C ARG A 25 -3.34 -6.35 5.35
N LEU A 26 -4.38 -6.54 6.16
CA LEU A 26 -4.30 -7.28 7.42
C LEU A 26 -3.99 -8.75 7.16
N GLN A 27 -4.69 -9.40 6.23
CA GLN A 27 -4.45 -10.79 5.87
C GLN A 27 -3.04 -10.99 5.32
N THR A 28 -2.55 -10.09 4.47
CA THR A 28 -1.15 -10.12 3.99
C THR A 28 -0.15 -9.98 5.14
N SER A 29 -0.45 -9.13 6.12
CA SER A 29 0.40 -8.96 7.30
C SER A 29 0.39 -10.22 8.18
N GLN A 30 -0.76 -10.88 8.34
CA GLN A 30 -0.89 -12.16 9.01
C GLN A 30 -0.12 -13.26 8.29
N TYR A 31 -0.17 -13.29 6.95
CA TYR A 31 0.59 -14.21 6.12
C TYR A 31 2.09 -14.03 6.35
N ARG A 32 2.60 -12.80 6.28
CA ARG A 32 4.02 -12.49 6.51
C ARG A 32 4.47 -12.85 7.93
N ALA A 33 3.56 -12.82 8.90
CA ALA A 33 3.78 -13.23 10.28
C ALA A 33 3.62 -14.75 10.52
N GLY A 34 3.30 -15.55 9.48
CA GLY A 34 3.10 -17.00 9.58
C GLY A 34 1.80 -17.41 10.28
N ARG A 35 0.81 -16.51 10.36
CA ARG A 35 -0.49 -16.77 11.04
C ARG A 35 -1.56 -17.34 10.11
N THR A 36 -1.36 -17.27 8.80
CA THR A 36 -2.25 -17.80 7.76
C THR A 36 -1.43 -18.10 6.52
N ASP A 37 -1.77 -19.13 5.75
CA ASP A 37 -1.10 -19.46 4.48
C ASP A 37 -1.75 -18.85 3.24
N GLU A 38 -2.81 -18.06 3.45
CA GLU A 38 -3.54 -17.43 2.36
C GLU A 38 -3.10 -15.98 2.13
N VAL A 39 -2.95 -15.61 0.87
CA VAL A 39 -2.68 -14.24 0.42
C VAL A 39 -3.82 -13.78 -0.49
N PRO A 40 -4.40 -12.59 -0.26
CA PRO A 40 -5.46 -12.07 -1.12
C PRO A 40 -5.04 -12.00 -2.59
N ALA A 41 -5.95 -12.38 -3.50
CA ALA A 41 -5.68 -12.40 -4.94
C ALA A 41 -5.18 -11.05 -5.47
N ARG A 42 -5.79 -9.94 -5.02
CA ARG A 42 -5.39 -8.57 -5.44
C ARG A 42 -3.95 -8.21 -5.02
N VAL A 43 -3.46 -8.77 -3.92
CA VAL A 43 -2.07 -8.56 -3.47
C VAL A 43 -1.10 -9.33 -4.38
N GLN A 44 -1.49 -10.53 -4.81
CA GLN A 44 -0.71 -11.31 -5.79
C GLN A 44 -0.68 -10.63 -7.15
N GLU A 45 -1.79 -10.02 -7.58
CA GLU A 45 -1.86 -9.20 -8.81
C GLU A 45 -0.91 -8.00 -8.73
N LEU A 46 -0.91 -7.25 -7.62
CA LEU A 46 0.02 -6.14 -7.41
C LEU A 46 1.47 -6.60 -7.41
N GLN A 47 1.77 -7.73 -6.77
CA GLN A 47 3.11 -8.29 -6.74
C GLN A 47 3.57 -8.72 -8.14
N THR A 48 2.68 -9.35 -8.91
CA THR A 48 2.94 -9.73 -10.31
C THR A 48 3.23 -8.49 -11.16
N TRP A 49 2.45 -7.42 -10.99
CA TRP A 49 2.69 -6.15 -11.68
C TRP A 49 4.04 -5.54 -11.31
N VAL A 50 4.40 -5.55 -10.03
CA VAL A 50 5.71 -5.07 -9.55
C VAL A 50 6.85 -5.82 -10.24
N GLU A 51 6.77 -7.15 -10.31
CA GLU A 51 7.79 -8.00 -10.92
C GLU A 51 7.91 -7.76 -12.42
N GLN A 52 6.78 -7.68 -13.13
CA GLN A 52 6.74 -7.44 -14.58
C GLN A 52 7.28 -6.07 -14.96
N ASN A 53 7.03 -5.04 -14.15
CA ASN A 53 7.45 -3.67 -14.44
C ASN A 53 8.81 -3.32 -13.80
N GLY A 54 9.45 -4.26 -13.09
CA GLY A 54 10.68 -4.00 -12.36
C GLY A 54 10.56 -2.87 -11.33
N TRP A 55 9.34 -2.63 -10.81
CA TRP A 55 9.08 -1.53 -9.89
C TRP A 55 9.82 -1.77 -8.57
N ARG A 56 10.35 -0.70 -7.99
CA ARG A 56 11.04 -0.74 -6.71
C ARG A 56 10.45 0.30 -5.76
N ALA A 57 10.11 -0.16 -4.57
CA ALA A 57 9.65 0.69 -3.49
C ALA A 57 10.69 1.77 -3.17
N PRO A 58 10.26 3.05 -3.08
CA PRO A 58 11.13 4.10 -2.57
C PRO A 58 11.36 3.93 -1.07
N ILE A 59 12.28 4.72 -0.53
CA ILE A 59 12.47 4.77 0.92
C ILE A 59 11.30 5.55 1.53
N PHE A 60 10.67 4.95 2.54
CA PHE A 60 9.60 5.59 3.31
C PHE A 60 10.10 6.00 4.69
N LYS A 61 9.50 7.06 5.23
CA LYS A 61 9.58 7.39 6.65
C LYS A 61 8.29 8.05 7.13
N TYR A 62 8.13 8.12 8.44
CA TYR A 62 7.14 8.97 9.07
C TYR A 62 7.82 10.25 9.59
N ASP A 63 7.14 11.38 9.48
CA ASP A 63 7.53 12.59 10.22
C ASP A 63 7.03 12.54 11.68
N GLU A 64 7.28 13.61 12.45
CA GLU A 64 6.86 13.72 13.85
C GLU A 64 5.34 13.68 14.03
N GLU A 65 4.60 14.16 13.02
CA GLU A 65 3.14 14.19 12.97
C GLU A 65 2.54 12.89 12.39
N ARG A 66 3.38 11.88 12.12
CA ARG A 66 3.02 10.57 11.56
C ARG A 66 2.44 10.61 10.14
N HIS A 67 2.81 11.61 9.35
CA HIS A 67 2.58 11.59 7.91
C HIS A 67 3.58 10.67 7.21
N LEU A 68 3.08 9.83 6.30
CA LEU A 68 3.93 8.99 5.47
C LEU A 68 4.58 9.83 4.37
N LEU A 69 5.91 9.83 4.35
CA LEU A 69 6.75 10.49 3.36
C LEU A 69 7.50 9.46 2.52
N TRP A 70 7.81 9.82 1.28
CA TRP A 70 8.68 9.05 0.39
C TRP A 70 9.89 9.90 -0.03
N LEU A 71 11.02 9.25 -0.26
CA LEU A 71 12.22 9.90 -0.81
C LEU A 71 12.12 9.93 -2.33
N ASP A 72 12.11 11.13 -2.91
CA ASP A 72 12.05 11.32 -4.36
C ASP A 72 13.40 11.19 -5.05
N GLU A 73 13.42 11.36 -6.38
CA GLU A 73 14.62 11.26 -7.21
C GLU A 73 15.63 12.39 -6.92
N GLN A 74 15.15 13.54 -6.45
CA GLN A 74 15.93 14.69 -6.00
C GLN A 74 16.47 14.50 -4.58
N ARG A 75 16.19 13.36 -3.94
CA ARG A 75 16.54 13.03 -2.55
C ARG A 75 15.87 13.96 -1.53
N GLU A 76 14.70 14.46 -1.86
CA GLU A 76 13.85 15.22 -0.97
C GLU A 76 12.72 14.34 -0.41
N TRP A 77 12.32 14.64 0.82
CA TRP A 77 11.20 13.94 1.45
C TRP A 77 9.90 14.62 1.06
N GLN A 78 9.08 13.91 0.29
CA GLN A 78 7.79 14.40 -0.17
C GLN A 78 6.65 13.65 0.52
N PRO A 79 5.52 14.32 0.81
CA PRO A 79 4.31 13.63 1.22
C PRO A 79 3.88 12.61 0.17
N VAL A 80 3.49 11.40 0.60
CA VAL A 80 2.97 10.36 -0.31
C VAL A 80 1.79 10.87 -1.15
N ARG A 81 1.01 11.81 -0.61
CA ARG A 81 -0.11 12.47 -1.31
C ARG A 81 0.28 13.25 -2.56
N LYS A 82 1.55 13.67 -2.69
CA LYS A 82 2.06 14.38 -3.87
C LYS A 82 2.55 13.43 -4.97
N HIS A 83 2.64 12.13 -4.69
CA HIS A 83 3.15 11.17 -5.67
C HIS A 83 2.16 11.02 -6.84
N PRO A 84 2.61 10.91 -8.11
CA PRO A 84 1.72 10.77 -9.26
C PRO A 84 0.79 9.55 -9.22
N LEU A 85 1.24 8.48 -8.56
CA LEU A 85 0.44 7.27 -8.32
C LEU A 85 -0.54 7.39 -7.15
N TYR A 86 -0.51 8.50 -6.39
CA TYR A 86 -1.39 8.65 -5.26
C TYR A 86 -2.84 8.79 -5.70
N LYS A 87 -3.67 7.82 -5.33
CA LYS A 87 -5.11 7.86 -5.56
C LYS A 87 -5.81 7.92 -4.21
N VAL A 88 -6.61 8.97 -4.00
CA VAL A 88 -7.57 8.99 -2.89
C VAL A 88 -8.73 8.10 -3.29
N LYS A 89 -9.05 7.08 -2.49
CA LYS A 89 -10.40 6.53 -2.54
C LYS A 89 -11.34 7.63 -2.07
N ASP A 90 -12.10 8.24 -2.98
CA ASP A 90 -13.21 9.12 -2.62
C ASP A 90 -14.18 8.32 -1.74
N LYS A 91 -14.03 8.46 -0.41
CA LYS A 91 -15.04 8.03 0.55
C LYS A 91 -16.17 9.06 0.56
N ALA A 92 -16.80 9.28 -0.59
CA ALA A 92 -17.92 10.20 -0.77
C ALA A 92 -19.19 9.49 -1.30
N SER A 93 -19.36 8.19 -1.04
CA SER A 93 -20.54 7.44 -1.50
C SER A 93 -21.10 6.42 -0.50
N GLU A 94 -20.88 6.59 0.81
CA GLU A 94 -21.54 5.76 1.85
C GLU A 94 -22.03 6.57 3.04
N GLY A 95 -22.62 7.74 2.77
CA GLY A 95 -23.16 8.60 3.81
C GLY A 95 -24.18 9.60 3.31
N SER A 96 -25.24 9.14 2.63
CA SER A 96 -26.46 9.95 2.47
C SER A 96 -27.64 9.11 1.98
N GLN A 97 -28.23 8.32 2.89
CA GLN A 97 -29.69 8.14 2.92
C GLN A 97 -30.15 7.55 4.27
N LEU A 98 -29.93 8.32 5.33
CA LEU A 98 -30.76 8.26 6.53
C LEU A 98 -31.14 9.70 6.90
N GLY A 99 -32.17 10.19 6.22
CA GLY A 99 -32.94 11.34 6.62
C GLY A 99 -34.40 10.94 6.45
N MET A 100 -35.09 10.79 7.58
CA MET A 100 -36.55 10.62 7.65
C MET A 100 -37.28 11.77 6.96
#